data_AF-A0A496RYR4-F1
#
_entry.id   AF-A0A496RYR4-F1
#
_cell.length_a   1.000
_cell.length_b   1.000
_cell.length_c   1.000
_cell.angle_alpha   90.00
_cell.angle_beta   90.00
_cell.angle_gamma   90.00
#
_symmetry.space_group_name_H-M   'P 1'
#
loop_
_entity.id
_entity.type
_entity.pdbx_description
1 polymer ?
#
loop_
_entity_poly.entity_id
_entity_poly.type
_entity_poly.pdbx_seq_one_letter_code
_entity_poly.pdbx_strand_id
1 'polypeptide(L)'
;MNLKVRAIRAARERYEQIEIEKLKAADQFAQKAIKEFRAVFGDVEDLTVKEMDRDECEIIADGLKFWAQKKGSEYCIYIKFYMHVRCRKCGKWFTHPVQNLADVGDLLSRPPMCEDCQMLAKYGTTEVKSEAERVMEMLREIIEIVSD
;
A
#
# COMPACT_ATOMS: atom_id res chain seq x y z
N MET A 1 11.56 -36.79 -32.14
CA MET A 1 11.77 -35.66 -31.21
C MET A 1 12.02 -36.22 -29.82
N ASN A 2 13.15 -35.89 -29.16
CA ASN A 2 13.53 -36.54 -27.89
C ASN A 2 12.82 -35.91 -26.67
N LEU A 3 12.91 -36.57 -25.51
CA LEU A 3 12.26 -36.15 -24.26
C LEU A 3 12.63 -34.71 -23.87
N LYS A 4 13.91 -34.34 -24.01
CA LYS A 4 14.41 -33.00 -23.67
C LYS A 4 13.70 -31.91 -24.49
N VAL A 5 13.56 -32.08 -25.80
CA VAL A 5 12.88 -31.11 -26.67
C VAL A 5 11.40 -31.01 -26.35
N ARG A 6 10.72 -32.14 -26.07
CA ARG A 6 9.31 -32.15 -25.66
C ARG A 6 9.09 -31.47 -24.31
N ALA A 7 9.99 -31.68 -23.34
CA ALA A 7 9.92 -31.08 -22.02
C ALA A 7 10.11 -29.55 -22.08
N ILE A 8 11.08 -29.06 -22.86
CA ILE A 8 11.31 -27.62 -23.05
C ILE A 8 10.09 -26.95 -23.70
N ARG A 9 9.52 -27.59 -24.74
CA ARG A 9 8.31 -27.08 -25.41
C ARG A 9 7.12 -27.01 -24.45
N ALA A 10 6.85 -28.08 -23.71
CA ALA A 10 5.76 -28.12 -22.73
C ALA A 10 5.94 -27.07 -21.61
N ALA A 11 7.17 -26.82 -21.16
CA ALA A 11 7.46 -25.77 -20.19
C ALA A 11 7.13 -24.38 -20.75
N ARG A 12 7.52 -24.10 -22.01
CA ARG A 12 7.22 -22.83 -22.68
C ARG A 12 5.71 -22.63 -22.85
N GLU A 13 5.00 -23.63 -23.37
CA GLU A 13 3.54 -23.58 -23.54
C GLU A 13 2.83 -23.33 -22.20
N ARG A 14 3.30 -23.95 -21.12
CA ARG A 14 2.79 -23.70 -19.77
C ARG A 14 3.02 -22.26 -19.31
N TYR A 15 4.20 -21.69 -19.53
CA TYR A 15 4.48 -20.30 -19.15
C TYR A 15 3.59 -19.31 -19.91
N GLU A 16 3.42 -19.52 -21.22
CA GLU A 16 2.53 -18.71 -22.06
C GLU A 16 1.07 -18.79 -21.58
N GLN A 17 0.59 -19.99 -21.23
CA GLN A 17 -0.74 -20.16 -20.64
C GLN A 17 -0.90 -19.45 -19.30
N ILE A 18 0.09 -19.58 -18.40
CA ILE A 18 0.06 -18.90 -17.09
C ILE A 18 0.00 -17.38 -17.27
N GLU A 19 0.71 -16.82 -18.23
CA GLU A 19 0.71 -15.38 -18.50
C GLU A 19 -0.67 -14.90 -19.01
N ILE A 20 -1.27 -15.65 -19.94
CA ILE A 20 -2.63 -15.36 -20.43
C ILE A 20 -3.65 -15.47 -19.29
N GLU A 21 -3.55 -16.50 -18.44
CA GLU A 21 -4.43 -16.68 -17.29
C GLU A 21 -4.28 -15.56 -16.26
N LYS A 22 -3.06 -15.08 -16.02
CA LYS A 22 -2.80 -13.95 -15.13
C LYS A 22 -3.48 -12.67 -15.63
N LEU A 23 -3.34 -12.37 -16.92
CA LEU A 23 -3.98 -11.20 -17.53
C LEU A 23 -5.51 -11.28 -17.44
N LYS A 24 -6.09 -12.45 -17.77
CA LYS A 24 -7.54 -12.68 -17.63
C LYS A 24 -8.01 -12.55 -16.19
N ALA A 25 -7.24 -13.07 -15.23
CA ALA A 25 -7.58 -12.96 -13.82
C ALA A 25 -7.52 -11.52 -13.31
N ALA A 26 -6.57 -10.72 -13.80
CA ALA A 26 -6.45 -9.31 -13.46
C ALA A 26 -7.64 -8.48 -13.98
N ASP A 27 -8.01 -8.64 -15.25
CA ASP A 27 -9.22 -8.02 -15.82
C ASP A 27 -10.49 -8.45 -15.06
N GLN A 28 -10.67 -9.75 -14.78
CA GLN A 28 -11.80 -10.24 -14.01
C GLN A 28 -11.87 -9.64 -12.60
N PHE A 29 -10.71 -9.52 -11.93
CA PHE A 29 -10.63 -8.87 -10.62
C PHE A 29 -11.00 -7.39 -10.71
N ALA A 30 -10.45 -6.66 -11.67
CA ALA A 30 -10.75 -5.24 -11.89
C ALA A 30 -12.25 -5.00 -12.13
N GLN A 31 -12.90 -5.81 -12.99
CA GLN A 31 -14.34 -5.72 -13.22
C GLN A 31 -15.16 -6.02 -11.96
N LYS A 32 -14.74 -6.99 -11.15
CA LYS A 32 -15.38 -7.29 -9.88
C LYS A 32 -15.20 -6.15 -8.88
N ALA A 33 -13.99 -5.60 -8.79
CA ALA A 33 -13.66 -4.48 -7.92
C ALA A 33 -14.48 -3.24 -8.28
N ILE A 34 -14.71 -2.94 -9.56
CA ILE A 34 -15.61 -1.85 -10.01
C ILE A 34 -17.01 -2.04 -9.44
N LYS A 35 -17.58 -3.25 -9.56
CA LYS A 35 -18.93 -3.54 -9.09
C LYS A 35 -19.05 -3.38 -7.58
N GLU A 36 -18.11 -3.94 -6.82
CA GLU A 36 -18.08 -3.80 -5.36
C GLU A 36 -17.82 -2.36 -4.93
N PHE A 37 -16.95 -1.63 -5.63
CA PHE A 37 -16.67 -0.23 -5.36
C PHE A 37 -17.94 0.61 -5.49
N ARG A 38 -18.67 0.47 -6.60
CA ARG A 38 -19.95 1.18 -6.81
C ARG A 38 -21.02 0.79 -5.79
N ALA A 39 -21.05 -0.48 -5.39
CA ALA A 39 -21.99 -0.93 -4.35
C ALA A 39 -21.70 -0.29 -2.98
N VAL A 40 -20.42 -0.01 -2.67
CA VAL A 40 -20.00 0.55 -1.39
C VAL A 40 -20.04 2.08 -1.37
N PHE A 41 -19.56 2.72 -2.44
CA PHE A 41 -19.34 4.16 -2.50
C PHE A 41 -20.35 4.91 -3.39
N GLY A 42 -21.25 4.17 -4.07
CA GLY A 42 -22.18 4.74 -5.03
C GLY A 42 -21.60 4.89 -6.44
N ASP A 43 -22.44 5.39 -7.35
CA ASP A 43 -21.98 5.77 -8.69
C ASP A 43 -21.14 7.05 -8.61
N VAL A 44 -20.06 7.07 -9.38
CA VAL A 44 -19.03 8.13 -9.39
C VAL A 44 -18.70 8.50 -10.83
N GLU A 45 -18.33 9.76 -11.03
CA GLU A 45 -17.86 10.24 -12.33
C GLU A 45 -16.38 9.87 -12.53
N ASP A 46 -15.91 9.89 -13.77
CA ASP A 46 -14.51 9.67 -14.13
C ASP A 46 -13.86 8.39 -13.55
N LEU A 47 -14.66 7.33 -13.38
CA LEU A 47 -14.16 6.05 -12.88
C LEU A 47 -13.23 5.38 -13.88
N THR A 48 -11.95 5.31 -13.54
CA THR A 48 -10.94 4.55 -14.29
C THR A 48 -10.33 3.48 -13.41
N VAL A 49 -10.00 2.34 -14.01
CA VAL A 49 -9.38 1.22 -13.30
C VAL A 49 -8.14 0.76 -14.05
N LYS A 50 -7.08 0.53 -13.29
CA LYS A 50 -5.82 0.00 -13.77
C LYS A 50 -5.58 -1.37 -13.15
N GLU A 51 -5.58 -2.38 -14.00
CA GLU A 51 -5.20 -3.74 -13.64
C GLU A 51 -3.76 -3.78 -13.12
N MET A 52 -3.53 -4.50 -12.02
CA MET A 52 -2.20 -4.72 -11.47
C MET A 52 -1.85 -6.20 -11.49
N ASP A 53 -2.64 -7.02 -10.81
CA ASP A 53 -2.51 -8.48 -10.84
C ASP A 53 -3.86 -9.18 -10.60
N ARG A 54 -3.82 -10.50 -10.41
CA ARG A 54 -5.01 -11.35 -10.21
C ARG A 54 -5.82 -11.05 -8.95
N ASP A 55 -5.26 -10.34 -7.98
CA ASP A 55 -5.83 -10.11 -6.66
C ASP A 55 -5.81 -8.61 -6.28
N GLU A 56 -5.28 -7.72 -7.14
CA GLU A 56 -5.14 -6.29 -6.89
C GLU A 56 -5.40 -5.41 -8.14
N CYS A 57 -5.97 -4.22 -7.92
CA CYS A 57 -6.08 -3.17 -8.93
C CYS A 57 -6.10 -1.77 -8.31
N GLU A 58 -5.75 -0.75 -9.11
CA GLU A 58 -5.91 0.66 -8.75
C GLU A 58 -7.21 1.19 -9.36
N ILE A 59 -8.00 1.90 -8.57
CA ILE A 59 -9.24 2.58 -8.99
C ILE A 59 -9.02 4.08 -8.79
N ILE A 60 -9.36 4.88 -9.79
CA ILE A 60 -9.37 6.34 -9.70
C ILE A 60 -10.81 6.79 -9.95
N ALA A 61 -11.37 7.55 -9.02
CA ALA A 61 -12.74 8.07 -9.06
C ALA A 61 -12.74 9.50 -8.54
N ASP A 62 -13.31 10.45 -9.28
CA ASP A 62 -13.39 11.87 -8.91
C ASP A 62 -12.03 12.47 -8.45
N GLY A 63 -10.94 12.04 -9.09
CA GLY A 63 -9.57 12.45 -8.74
C GLY A 63 -8.97 11.79 -7.49
N LEU A 64 -9.73 10.96 -6.77
CA LEU A 64 -9.25 10.15 -5.65
C LEU A 64 -8.74 8.80 -6.14
N LYS A 65 -7.62 8.34 -5.56
CA LYS A 65 -7.03 7.04 -5.88
C LYS A 65 -7.29 6.04 -4.77
N PHE A 66 -7.68 4.84 -5.16
CA PHE A 66 -7.92 3.71 -4.29
C PHE A 66 -7.14 2.50 -4.79
N TRP A 67 -6.65 1.71 -3.86
CA TRP A 67 -6.13 0.38 -4.10
C TRP A 67 -7.16 -0.64 -3.61
N ALA A 68 -7.62 -1.49 -4.51
CA ALA A 68 -8.52 -2.59 -4.20
C ALA A 68 -7.69 -3.87 -4.10
N GLN A 69 -7.84 -4.59 -2.99
CA GLN A 69 -7.09 -5.81 -2.73
C GLN A 69 -8.03 -6.92 -2.28
N LYS A 70 -7.91 -8.08 -2.91
CA LYS A 70 -8.61 -9.29 -2.50
C LYS A 70 -8.08 -9.75 -1.14
N LYS A 71 -8.98 -10.00 -0.22
CA LYS A 71 -8.69 -10.58 1.09
C LYS A 71 -9.46 -11.88 1.25
N GLY A 72 -8.80 -12.85 1.89
CA GLY A 72 -9.40 -14.09 2.34
C GLY A 72 -9.44 -14.12 3.85
N SER A 73 -10.54 -14.62 4.40
CA SER A 73 -10.62 -15.20 5.73
C SER A 73 -10.91 -16.69 5.61
N GLU A 74 -10.92 -17.41 6.72
CA GLU A 74 -11.27 -18.83 6.77
C GLU A 74 -12.64 -19.13 6.12
N TYR A 75 -13.58 -18.17 6.13
CA TYR A 75 -14.96 -18.38 5.72
C TYR A 75 -15.39 -17.58 4.48
N CYS A 76 -14.63 -16.56 4.07
CA CYS A 76 -15.04 -15.70 2.95
C CYS A 76 -13.87 -15.04 2.22
N ILE A 77 -14.09 -14.77 0.93
CA ILE A 77 -13.22 -13.95 0.09
C ILE A 77 -13.96 -12.67 -0.25
N TYR A 78 -13.36 -11.52 0.01
CA TYR A 78 -13.93 -10.19 -0.20
C TYR A 78 -12.88 -9.21 -0.73
N ILE A 79 -13.32 -8.06 -1.27
CA ILE A 79 -12.41 -6.99 -1.69
C ILE A 79 -12.36 -5.94 -0.59
N LYS A 80 -11.15 -5.52 -0.24
CA LYS A 80 -10.91 -4.43 0.70
C LYS A 80 -10.35 -3.23 -0.07
N PHE A 81 -10.93 -2.06 0.19
CA PHE A 81 -10.52 -0.81 -0.44
C PHE A 81 -9.63 -0.01 0.49
N TYR A 82 -8.61 0.60 -0.09
CA TYR A 82 -7.66 1.45 0.60
C TYR A 82 -7.50 2.74 -0.18
N MET A 83 -7.70 3.89 0.46
CA MET A 83 -7.53 5.18 -0.18
C MET A 83 -6.06 5.63 -0.11
N HIS A 84 -5.53 6.17 -1.21
CA HIS A 84 -4.25 6.88 -1.19
C HIS A 84 -4.43 8.24 -0.53
N VAL A 85 -3.71 8.44 0.57
CA VAL A 85 -3.78 9.66 1.38
C VAL A 85 -2.39 10.17 1.70
N ARG A 86 -2.30 11.47 1.94
CA ARG A 86 -1.04 12.12 2.31
C ARG A 86 -0.91 12.18 3.83
N CYS A 87 0.22 11.74 4.36
CA CYS A 87 0.50 11.84 5.79
C CYS A 87 0.52 13.31 6.22
N ARG A 88 -0.27 13.66 7.25
CA ARG A 88 -0.32 15.04 7.77
C ARG A 88 1.00 15.55 8.35
N LYS A 89 1.92 14.65 8.75
CA LYS A 89 3.20 15.02 9.40
C LYS A 89 4.36 15.11 8.40
N CYS A 90 4.59 14.06 7.62
CA CYS A 90 5.74 14.00 6.71
C CYS A 90 5.40 14.24 5.23
N GLY A 91 4.11 14.35 4.89
CA GLY A 91 3.67 14.58 3.53
C GLY A 91 3.88 13.39 2.56
N LYS A 92 4.35 12.23 3.03
CA LYS A 92 4.47 11.02 2.21
C LYS A 92 3.09 10.43 1.92
N TRP A 93 2.92 9.88 0.72
CA TRP A 93 1.72 9.13 0.34
C TRP A 93 1.76 7.74 0.95
N PHE A 94 0.60 7.26 1.38
CA PHE A 94 0.40 5.89 1.85
C PHE A 94 -1.07 5.48 1.67
N THR A 95 -1.38 4.21 1.89
CA THR A 95 -2.72 3.65 1.81
C THR A 95 -3.38 3.59 3.19
N HIS A 96 -4.67 3.92 3.27
CA HIS A 96 -5.47 3.76 4.49
C HIS A 96 -6.77 3.01 4.17
N PRO A 97 -7.15 1.98 4.94
CA PRO A 97 -8.39 1.24 4.67
C PRO A 97 -9.62 2.15 4.78
N VAL A 98 -10.58 1.93 3.89
CA VAL A 98 -11.90 2.59 3.87
C VAL A 98 -12.99 1.56 3.58
N GLN A 99 -14.14 1.71 4.22
CA GLN A 99 -15.29 0.79 4.10
C GLN A 99 -16.54 1.48 3.59
N ASN A 100 -16.61 2.81 3.63
CA ASN A 100 -17.78 3.58 3.23
C ASN A 100 -17.39 5.04 2.96
N LEU A 101 -18.34 5.85 2.48
CA LEU A 101 -18.12 7.27 2.19
C LEU A 101 -17.79 8.13 3.42
N ALA A 102 -18.27 7.77 4.62
CA ALA A 102 -17.93 8.51 5.83
C ALA A 102 -16.44 8.37 6.16
N ASP A 103 -15.87 7.17 6.01
CA ASP A 103 -14.42 6.97 6.19
C ASP A 103 -13.61 7.83 5.20
N VAL A 104 -14.06 7.94 3.95
CA VAL A 104 -13.43 8.79 2.93
C VAL A 104 -13.52 10.26 3.35
N GLY A 105 -14.69 10.72 3.78
CA GLY A 105 -14.91 12.08 4.26
C GLY A 105 -14.03 12.42 5.48
N ASP A 106 -13.88 11.48 6.41
CA ASP A 106 -13.02 11.62 7.58
C ASP A 106 -11.55 11.75 7.18
N LEU A 107 -11.07 10.92 6.27
CA LEU A 107 -9.68 10.97 5.78
C LEU A 107 -9.38 12.28 5.02
N LEU A 108 -10.33 12.79 4.24
CA LEU A 108 -10.18 14.06 3.54
C LEU A 108 -10.19 15.25 4.50
N SER A 109 -11.08 15.24 5.48
CA SER A 109 -11.23 16.34 6.45
C SER A 109 -10.11 16.34 7.50
N ARG A 110 -9.61 15.16 7.88
CA ARG A 110 -8.60 14.97 8.91
C ARG A 110 -7.55 13.96 8.41
N PRO A 111 -6.60 14.40 7.57
CA PRO A 111 -5.59 13.51 7.01
C PRO A 111 -4.83 12.75 8.10
N PRO A 112 -4.66 11.42 7.96
CA PRO A 112 -4.03 10.59 8.97
C PRO A 112 -2.50 10.77 9.03
N MET A 113 -1.89 10.24 10.09
CA MET A 113 -0.44 10.03 10.16
C MET A 113 -0.08 8.64 9.64
N CYS A 114 0.98 8.53 8.83
CA CYS A 114 1.51 7.23 8.43
C CYS A 114 2.09 6.47 9.63
N GLU A 115 2.25 5.15 9.47
CA GLU A 115 2.72 4.24 10.51
C GLU A 115 4.06 4.68 11.11
N ASP A 116 5.06 5.04 10.28
CA ASP A 116 6.34 5.58 10.74
C ASP A 116 6.18 6.78 11.68
N CYS A 117 5.33 7.73 11.29
CA CYS A 117 5.08 8.93 12.07
C CYS A 117 4.31 8.63 13.36
N GLN A 118 3.43 7.64 13.35
CA GLN A 118 2.73 7.17 14.55
C GLN A 118 3.68 6.45 15.51
N MET A 119 4.57 5.60 15.00
CA MET A 119 5.59 4.91 15.78
C MET A 119 6.52 5.91 16.47
N LEU A 120 7.02 6.91 15.75
CA LEU A 120 7.86 7.98 16.31
C LEU A 120 7.13 8.78 17.40
N ALA A 121 5.82 9.01 17.25
CA ALA A 121 5.03 9.71 18.24
C ALA A 121 4.71 8.85 19.48
N LYS A 122 4.46 7.55 19.31
CA LYS A 122 4.12 6.62 20.39
C LYS A 122 5.33 6.24 21.24
N TYR A 123 6.45 5.96 20.59
CA TYR A 123 7.66 5.49 21.26
C TYR A 123 8.62 6.62 21.61
N GLY A 124 8.25 7.87 21.32
CA GLY A 124 9.00 9.06 21.65
C GLY A 124 10.48 8.78 21.50
N THR A 125 10.96 8.53 20.28
CA THR A 125 12.40 8.46 20.11
C THR A 125 12.91 9.83 20.50
N THR A 126 13.47 9.88 21.71
CA THR A 126 14.64 10.66 22.10
C THR A 126 15.10 11.50 20.93
N GLU A 127 15.07 12.82 21.11
CA GLU A 127 15.85 13.73 20.29
C GLU A 127 17.09 12.97 19.82
N VAL A 128 17.15 12.69 18.51
CA VAL A 128 18.40 12.20 17.94
C VAL A 128 19.30 13.39 18.14
N LYS A 129 20.02 13.40 19.27
CA LYS A 129 20.98 14.44 19.61
C LYS A 129 21.74 14.68 18.33
N SER A 130 21.68 15.92 17.85
CA SER A 130 22.41 16.29 16.66
C SER A 130 23.87 15.83 16.83
N GLU A 131 24.57 15.56 15.74
CA GLU A 131 25.99 15.17 15.83
C GLU A 131 26.78 16.17 16.70
N ALA A 132 26.41 17.45 16.66
CA ALA A 132 26.91 18.51 17.52
C ALA A 132 26.63 18.29 19.02
N GLU A 133 25.42 17.87 19.41
CA GLU A 133 25.08 17.57 20.80
C GLU A 133 25.79 16.33 21.33
N ARG A 134 25.99 15.30 20.50
CA ARG A 134 26.78 14.13 20.84
C ARG A 134 28.25 14.48 21.04
N VAL A 135 28.82 15.30 20.16
CA VAL A 135 30.19 15.80 20.28
C VAL A 135 30.36 16.66 21.53
N MET A 136 29.39 17.53 21.83
CA MET A 136 29.41 18.37 23.03
C MET A 136 29.36 17.58 24.34
N GLU A 137 28.63 16.46 24.37
CA GLU A 137 28.57 15.58 25.54
C GLU A 137 29.87 14.80 25.73
N MET A 138 30.44 14.24 24.66
CA MET A 138 31.77 13.62 24.70
C MET A 138 32.86 14.61 25.15
N LEU A 139 32.81 15.86 24.68
CA LEU A 139 33.76 16.89 25.11
C LEU A 139 33.61 17.24 26.59
N ARG A 140 32.39 17.24 27.15
CA ARG A 140 32.19 17.43 28.60
C ARG A 140 32.78 16.30 29.42
N GLU A 141 32.54 15.05 29.02
CA GLU A 141 33.11 13.88 29.70
C GLU A 141 34.64 13.92 29.69
N ILE A 142 35.26 14.32 28.58
CA ILE A 142 36.73 14.47 28.49
C ILE A 142 37.22 15.61 29.40
N ILE A 143 36.52 16.75 29.43
CA ILE A 143 36.90 17.88 30.30
C ILE A 143 36.82 17.48 31.77
N GLU A 144 35.79 16.73 32.17
CA GLU A 144 35.64 16.22 33.54
C GLU A 144 36.80 15.28 33.91
N ILE A 145 37.25 14.41 33.00
CA ILE A 145 38.39 13.50 33.22
C ILE A 145 39.73 14.25 33.31
N VAL A 146 39.89 15.37 32.59
CA VAL A 146 41.14 16.14 32.54
C VAL A 146 41.20 17.23 33.63
N SER A 147 40.09 17.47 34.33
CA SER A 147 40.00 18.46 35.40
C SER A 147 40.19 17.87 36.82
N ASP A 148 40.39 16.55 36.91
CA ASP A 148 40.97 15.83 38.06
C ASP A 148 42.47 15.52 37.82
#